data_AF-W1YG38-F1
#
_entry.id   AF-W1YG38-F1
#
_cell.length_a   1.000
_cell.length_b   1.000
_cell.length_c   1.000
_cell.angle_alpha   90.00
_cell.angle_beta   90.00
_cell.angle_gamma   90.00
#
_symmetry.space_group_name_H-M   'P 1'
#
loop_
_entity.id
_entity.type
_entity.pdbx_description
1 polymer ?
#
loop_
_entity_poly.entity_id
_entity_poly.type
_entity_poly.pdbx_seq_one_letter_code
_entity_poly.pdbx_strand_id
1 'polypeptide(L)'
;FFVIFLTDVAQLPLALVAAITSVAGIADAITAMLAGVIIDKVNFKNGKYRPWLIYCPPFVVAFFVLMFTKIGSDPMAALLCGLGYVLSHGIWNICWTANRTLVGELTDDPEERAF
;
A
#
# COMPACT_ATOMS: atom_id res chain seq x y z
N PHE A 1 4.41 13.78 0.66
CA PHE A 1 5.37 13.43 1.72
C PHE A 1 6.54 12.57 1.20
N PHE A 2 6.30 11.51 0.41
CA PHE A 2 7.37 10.60 -0.04
C PHE A 2 8.44 11.29 -0.90
N VAL A 3 8.03 12.08 -1.89
CA VAL A 3 8.94 12.85 -2.75
C VAL A 3 9.84 13.78 -1.94
N ILE A 4 9.25 14.51 -0.99
CA ILE A 4 9.98 15.44 -0.09
C ILE A 4 11.03 14.70 0.73
N PHE A 5 10.73 13.50 1.23
CA PHE A 5 11.73 12.69 1.92
C PHE A 5 12.89 12.29 0.98
N LEU A 6 12.58 11.84 -0.24
CA LEU A 6 13.60 11.41 -1.20
C LEU A 6 14.52 12.57 -1.64
N THR A 7 13.99 13.78 -1.79
CA THR A 7 14.76 14.95 -2.20
C THR A 7 15.46 15.65 -1.04
N ASP A 8 14.75 15.93 0.05
CA ASP A 8 15.22 16.89 1.06
C ASP A 8 15.92 16.20 2.23
N VAL A 9 15.55 14.94 2.53
CA VAL A 9 16.13 14.17 3.65
C VAL A 9 17.13 13.13 3.15
N ALA A 10 16.74 12.32 2.17
CA ALA A 10 17.62 11.30 1.61
C ALA A 10 18.66 11.90 0.65
N GLN A 11 18.43 13.12 0.16
CA GLN A 11 19.30 13.86 -0.77
C GLN A 11 19.64 13.04 -2.03
N LEU A 12 18.67 12.29 -2.55
CA LEU A 12 18.87 11.49 -3.76
C LEU A 12 18.85 12.37 -5.01
N PRO A 13 19.60 12.01 -6.06
CA PRO A 13 19.52 12.66 -7.36
C PRO A 13 18.08 12.71 -7.90
N LEU A 14 17.66 13.86 -8.41
CA LEU A 14 16.31 14.09 -8.98
C LEU A 14 15.90 13.02 -10.00
N ALA A 15 16.84 12.55 -10.83
CA ALA A 15 16.57 11.49 -11.80
C ALA A 15 16.14 10.17 -11.14
N LEU A 16 16.77 9.80 -10.00
CA LEU A 16 16.38 8.61 -9.25
C LEU A 16 15.04 8.81 -8.55
N VAL A 17 14.80 9.98 -7.98
CA VAL A 17 13.50 10.31 -7.36
C VAL A 17 12.36 10.15 -8.38
N ALA A 18 12.51 10.74 -9.57
CA ALA A 18 11.51 10.64 -10.64
C ALA A 18 11.27 9.19 -11.08
N ALA A 19 12.33 8.38 -11.17
CA ALA A 19 12.22 6.97 -11.51
C ALA A 19 11.45 6.18 -10.43
N ILE A 20 11.81 6.35 -9.15
CA ILE A 20 11.15 5.68 -8.03
C ILE A 20 9.67 6.04 -7.99
N THR A 21 9.33 7.32 -8.09
CA THR A 21 7.93 7.78 -8.00
C THR A 21 7.09 7.30 -9.17
N SER A 22 7.68 7.21 -10.36
CA SER A 22 6.99 6.69 -11.56
C SER A 22 6.69 5.20 -11.41
N VAL A 23 7.70 4.41 -11.02
CA VAL A 23 7.53 2.97 -10.78
C VAL A 23 6.55 2.71 -9.63
N ALA A 24 6.64 3.49 -8.55
CA ALA A 24 5.74 3.43 -7.42
C ALA A 24 4.28 3.66 -7.83
N GLY A 25 4.00 4.68 -8.66
CA GLY A 25 2.64 4.94 -9.15
C GLY A 25 2.09 3.82 -10.05
N ILE A 26 2.91 3.28 -10.95
CA ILE A 26 2.51 2.14 -11.80
C ILE A 26 2.22 0.91 -10.94
N ALA A 27 3.12 0.58 -10.00
CA ALA A 27 2.94 -0.55 -9.10
C ALA A 27 1.71 -0.40 -8.21
N ASP A 28 1.44 0.81 -7.72
CA ASP A 28 0.24 1.11 -6.92
C ASP A 28 -1.03 0.83 -7.72
N ALA A 29 -1.12 1.32 -8.96
CA ALA A 29 -2.26 1.05 -9.84
C ALA A 29 -2.49 -0.46 -10.07
N ILE A 30 -1.42 -1.21 -10.31
CA ILE A 30 -1.51 -2.68 -10.49
C ILE A 30 -1.97 -3.35 -9.19
N THR A 31 -1.39 -2.99 -8.05
CA THR A 31 -1.72 -3.61 -6.76
C THR A 31 -3.15 -3.29 -6.33
N ALA A 32 -3.69 -2.11 -6.67
CA ALA A 32 -5.09 -1.75 -6.44
C ALA A 32 -6.04 -2.67 -7.22
N MET A 33 -5.73 -2.98 -8.48
CA MET A 33 -6.52 -3.94 -9.27
C MET A 33 -6.43 -5.35 -8.68
N LEU A 34 -5.23 -5.79 -8.28
CA LEU A 34 -5.02 -7.12 -7.70
C LEU A 34 -5.70 -7.27 -6.32
N ALA A 35 -5.76 -6.20 -5.53
CA ALA A 35 -6.36 -6.22 -4.19
C ALA A 35 -7.83 -6.68 -4.21
N GLY A 36 -8.62 -6.22 -5.19
CA GLY A 36 -10.01 -6.66 -5.36
C GLY A 36 -10.09 -8.17 -5.64
N VAL A 37 -9.29 -8.66 -6.58
CA VAL A 37 -9.24 -10.09 -6.94
C VAL A 37 -8.81 -10.96 -5.75
N ILE A 38 -7.86 -10.49 -4.94
CA ILE A 38 -7.38 -11.20 -3.75
C ILE A 38 -8.50 -11.33 -2.71
N ILE A 39 -9.22 -10.24 -2.42
CA ILE A 39 -10.30 -10.23 -1.43
C ILE A 39 -11.46 -11.14 -1.85
N ASP A 40 -11.75 -11.22 -3.15
CA ASP A 40 -12.81 -12.10 -3.66
C ASP A 40 -12.44 -13.58 -3.54
N LYS A 41 -11.18 -13.93 -3.84
CA LYS A 41 -10.73 -15.33 -3.87
C LYS A 41 -10.36 -15.88 -2.49
N VAL A 42 -9.79 -15.07 -1.62
CA VAL A 42 -9.24 -15.53 -0.34
C VAL A 42 -10.28 -15.36 0.76
N ASN A 43 -10.81 -16.48 1.22
CA ASN A 43 -11.72 -16.54 2.36
C ASN A 43 -11.01 -17.19 3.55
N PHE A 44 -10.97 -16.48 4.68
CA PHE A 44 -10.41 -17.01 5.91
C PHE A 44 -11.49 -17.70 6.75
N LYS A 45 -11.05 -18.64 7.60
CA LYS A 45 -11.95 -19.33 8.57
C LYS A 45 -12.61 -18.38 9.58
N ASN A 46 -12.01 -17.20 9.83
CA ASN A 46 -12.47 -16.22 10.81
C ASN A 46 -13.24 -15.04 10.17
N GLY A 47 -13.85 -15.26 9.00
CA GLY A 47 -14.62 -14.26 8.24
C GLY A 47 -13.87 -13.69 7.04
N LYS A 48 -14.62 -13.12 6.08
CA LYS A 48 -14.08 -12.64 4.79
C LYS A 48 -13.23 -11.37 4.92
N TYR A 49 -13.76 -10.31 5.56
CA TYR A 49 -13.09 -8.99 5.62
C TYR A 49 -12.30 -8.74 6.91
N ARG A 50 -12.76 -9.28 8.04
CA ARG A 50 -12.20 -9.00 9.38
C ARG A 50 -10.69 -9.35 9.50
N PRO A 51 -10.19 -10.47 8.98
CA PRO A 51 -8.77 -10.81 9.09
C PRO A 51 -7.85 -9.85 8.34
N TRP A 52 -8.28 -9.35 7.17
CA TRP A 52 -7.52 -8.34 6.42
C TRP A 52 -7.32 -7.06 7.23
N LEU A 53 -8.33 -6.65 8.00
CA LEU A 53 -8.25 -5.43 8.81
C LEU A 53 -7.39 -5.57 10.08
N ILE A 54 -7.12 -6.80 10.53
CA ILE A 54 -6.32 -7.05 11.74
C ILE A 54 -4.86 -7.36 11.39
N TYR A 55 -4.64 -8.21 10.38
CA TYR A 55 -3.31 -8.72 10.09
C TYR A 55 -2.50 -7.79 9.21
N CYS A 56 -3.10 -7.09 8.26
CA CYS A 56 -2.37 -6.27 7.32
C CYS A 56 -1.79 -4.97 7.92
N PRO A 57 -2.45 -4.23 8.84
CA PRO A 57 -1.88 -3.01 9.42
C PRO A 57 -0.47 -3.14 10.00
N PRO A 58 -0.11 -4.16 10.82
CA PRO A 58 1.26 -4.28 11.31
C PRO A 58 2.29 -4.48 10.19
N PHE A 59 1.94 -5.21 9.12
CA PHE A 59 2.83 -5.34 7.96
C PHE A 59 2.96 -4.03 7.20
N VAL A 60 1.86 -3.29 6.98
CA VAL A 60 1.90 -1.96 6.36
C VAL A 60 2.86 -1.06 7.13
N VAL A 61 2.73 -0.98 8.46
CA VAL A 61 3.61 -0.14 9.29
C VAL A 61 5.07 -0.55 9.16
N ALA A 62 5.38 -1.85 9.17
CA ALA A 62 6.75 -2.33 9.04
C ALA A 62 7.39 -1.91 7.70
N PHE A 63 6.69 -2.09 6.57
CA PHE A 63 7.18 -1.68 5.25
C PHE A 63 7.16 -0.17 5.05
N PHE A 64 6.21 0.53 5.67
CA PHE A 64 6.15 1.98 5.67
C PHE A 64 7.38 2.57 6.35
N VAL A 65 7.80 2.03 7.49
CA VAL A 65 9.06 2.45 8.15
C VAL A 65 10.24 2.23 7.21
N LEU A 66 10.31 1.07 6.54
CA LEU A 66 11.38 0.75 5.59
C LEU A 66 11.47 1.76 4.43
N MET A 67 10.34 2.26 3.94
CA MET A 67 10.27 3.30 2.91
C MET A 67 11.00 4.60 3.29
N PHE A 68 11.13 4.89 4.59
CA PHE A 68 11.81 6.10 5.10
C PHE A 68 13.22 5.80 5.65
N THR A 69 13.85 4.70 5.23
CA THR A 69 15.21 4.37 5.64
C THR A 69 16.22 4.66 4.54
N LYS A 70 17.25 5.46 4.86
CA LYS A 70 18.43 5.63 4.02
C LYS A 70 19.53 4.69 4.51
N ILE A 71 19.68 3.55 3.85
CA ILE A 71 20.72 2.57 4.17
C ILE A 71 21.59 2.33 2.93
N GLY A 72 22.91 2.46 3.10
CA GLY A 72 23.89 2.19 2.05
C GLY A 72 24.09 3.34 1.05
N SER A 73 24.52 2.99 -0.15
CA SER A 73 24.73 3.92 -1.27
C SER A 73 23.42 4.44 -1.85
N ASP A 74 23.46 5.56 -2.58
CA ASP A 74 22.26 6.17 -3.17
C ASP A 74 21.40 5.21 -4.01
N PRO A 75 21.95 4.32 -4.87
CA PRO A 75 21.16 3.33 -5.59
C PRO A 75 20.52 2.28 -4.67
N MET A 76 21.20 1.89 -3.58
CA MET A 76 20.67 0.94 -2.61
C MET A 76 19.53 1.57 -1.80
N ALA A 77 19.72 2.81 -1.33
CA ALA A 77 18.69 3.56 -0.62
C ALA A 77 17.46 3.79 -1.52
N ALA A 78 17.66 4.13 -2.80
CA ALA A 78 16.61 4.24 -3.79
C ALA A 78 15.80 2.95 -3.95
N LEU A 79 16.48 1.80 -4.06
CA LEU A 79 15.84 0.49 -4.17
C LEU A 79 15.04 0.15 -2.92
N LEU A 80 15.61 0.34 -1.72
CA LEU A 80 14.93 0.06 -0.47
C LEU A 80 13.71 0.95 -0.27
N CYS A 81 13.82 2.25 -0.53
CA CYS A 81 12.70 3.18 -0.45
C CYS A 81 11.59 2.80 -1.44
N GLY A 82 11.95 2.45 -2.68
CA GLY A 82 10.99 2.02 -3.69
C GLY A 82 10.28 0.71 -3.33
N LEU A 83 11.03 -0.30 -2.88
CA LEU A 83 10.45 -1.58 -2.43
C LEU A 83 9.55 -1.39 -1.20
N GLY A 84 9.99 -0.58 -0.23
CA GLY A 84 9.19 -0.24 0.95
C GLY A 84 7.87 0.42 0.56
N TYR A 85 7.89 1.36 -0.40
CA TYR A 85 6.68 1.99 -0.92
C TYR A 85 5.73 0.95 -1.53
N VAL A 86 6.21 0.13 -2.46
CA VAL A 86 5.38 -0.83 -3.21
C VAL A 86 4.76 -1.86 -2.28
N LEU A 87 5.53 -2.42 -1.34
CA LEU A 87 5.01 -3.40 -0.39
C LEU A 87 4.02 -2.78 0.60
N SER A 88 4.33 -1.60 1.14
CA SER A 88 3.44 -0.89 2.05
C SER A 88 2.11 -0.54 1.38
N HIS A 89 2.15 0.08 0.19
CA HIS A 89 0.95 0.50 -0.52
C HIS A 89 0.16 -0.69 -1.08
N GLY A 90 0.85 -1.76 -1.53
CA GLY A 90 0.18 -2.97 -1.98
C GLY A 90 -0.66 -3.62 -0.88
N ILE A 91 -0.10 -3.74 0.34
CA ILE A 91 -0.83 -4.30 1.48
C ILE A 91 -1.93 -3.33 1.94
N TRP A 92 -1.66 -2.02 1.93
CA TRP A 92 -2.65 -0.99 2.22
C TRP A 92 -3.86 -1.08 1.27
N ASN A 93 -3.64 -1.29 -0.03
CA ASN A 93 -4.71 -1.41 -1.02
C ASN A 93 -5.64 -2.60 -0.72
N ILE A 94 -5.10 -3.68 -0.16
CA ILE A 94 -5.91 -4.83 0.30
C ILE A 94 -6.73 -4.45 1.54
N CYS A 95 -6.13 -3.81 2.55
CA CYS A 95 -6.90 -3.29 3.70
C CYS A 95 -8.00 -2.34 3.29
N TRP A 96 -7.67 -1.39 2.42
CA TRP A 96 -8.55 -0.32 1.99
C TRP A 96 -9.73 -0.86 1.21
N THR A 97 -9.47 -1.77 0.26
CA THR A 97 -10.54 -2.44 -0.48
C THR A 97 -11.41 -3.27 0.46
N ALA A 98 -10.82 -4.02 1.39
CA ALA A 98 -11.59 -4.82 2.35
C ALA A 98 -12.47 -3.94 3.26
N ASN A 99 -11.97 -2.78 3.68
CA ASN A 99 -12.73 -1.82 4.47
C ASN A 99 -13.90 -1.23 3.67
N ARG A 100 -13.66 -0.76 2.44
CA ARG A 100 -14.72 -0.22 1.58
C ARG A 100 -15.80 -1.24 1.26
N THR A 101 -15.41 -2.47 0.91
CA THR A 101 -16.39 -3.52 0.62
C THR A 101 -17.18 -3.90 1.87
N LEU A 102 -16.54 -3.94 3.05
CA LEU A 102 -17.25 -4.22 4.30
C LEU A 102 -18.33 -3.17 4.57
N VAL A 103 -18.06 -1.88 4.37
CA VAL A 103 -19.03 -0.81 4.62
C VAL A 103 -20.30 -1.00 3.77
N GLY A 104 -20.16 -1.37 2.49
CA GLY A 104 -21.31 -1.65 1.62
C GLY A 104 -22.10 -2.92 1.97
N GLU A 105 -21.54 -3.81 2.78
CA GLU A 105 -22.19 -5.05 3.24
C GLU A 105 -22.83 -4.90 4.63
N LEU A 106 -22.71 -3.73 5.29
CA LEU A 106 -23.24 -3.53 6.64
C LEU A 106 -24.75 -3.35 6.71
N THR A 107 -25.38 -2.88 5.63
CA THR A 107 -26.83 -2.66 5.54
C THR A 107 -27.40 -3.40 4.36
N ASP A 108 -28.58 -4.01 4.54
CA ASP A 108 -29.31 -4.68 3.46
C ASP A 108 -30.10 -3.70 2.60
N ASP A 109 -30.26 -2.44 3.04
CA ASP A 109 -30.98 -1.40 2.32
C ASP A 109 -30.10 -0.76 1.22
N PRO A 110 -30.49 -0.84 -0.06
CA PRO A 110 -29.76 -0.20 -1.16
C PRO A 110 -29.62 1.33 -1.02
N GLU A 111 -30.55 2.03 -0.37
CA GLU A 111 -30.46 3.49 -0.17
C GLU A 111 -29.40 3.86 0.87
N GLU A 112 -29.18 3.00 1.86
CA GLU A 112 -28.17 3.21 2.92
C GLU A 112 -26.76 2.73 2.52
N ARG A 113 -26.63 1.97 1.42
CA ARG A 113 -25.34 1.44 0.92
C ARG A 113 -24.44 2.48 0.22
N ALA A 114 -24.98 3.62 -0.21
CA ALA A 114 -24.32 4.53 -1.16
C ALA A 114 -23.40 5.60 -0.53
N PHE A 115 -22.93 5.42 0.70
CA PHE A 115 -22.05 6.38 1.40
C PHE A 115 -20.56 6.02 1.32
#